data_AF-A0A3D4JA61-F1
#
_entry.id   AF-A0A3D4JA61-F1
#
_cell.length_a   1.000
_cell.length_b   1.000
_cell.length_c   1.000
_cell.angle_alpha   90.00
_cell.angle_beta   90.00
_cell.angle_gamma   90.00
#
_symmetry.space_group_name_H-M   'P 1'
#
loop_
_entity.id
_entity.type
_entity.pdbx_description
1 polymer ?
#
loop_
_entity_poly.entity_id
_entity_poly.type
_entity_poly.pdbx_seq_one_letter_code
_entity_poly.pdbx_strand_id
1 'polypeptide(L)'
;MQNKIIFLFILISLALTACGAGDSGASQTVEGYITAIGSKDEAGLLSNSCADYEDDALLLLDSLALVEVSLADGVACQEVGTDGDTTLV
;
A
#
# COMPACT_ATOMS: atom_id res chain seq x y z
N MET A 1 -25.45 10.51 -35.65
CA MET A 1 -23.96 10.48 -35.63
C MET A 1 -23.39 11.10 -34.36
N GLN A 2 -24.00 12.16 -33.80
CA GLN A 2 -23.61 12.75 -32.49
C GLN A 2 -23.55 11.76 -31.31
N ASN A 3 -24.55 10.88 -31.15
CA ASN A 3 -24.54 9.90 -30.04
C ASN A 3 -23.36 8.92 -30.10
N LYS A 4 -22.86 8.58 -31.31
CA LYS A 4 -21.69 7.69 -31.46
C LYS A 4 -20.39 8.39 -31.04
N ILE A 5 -20.28 9.70 -31.28
CA ILE A 5 -19.10 10.49 -30.91
C ILE A 5 -19.05 10.69 -29.39
N ILE A 6 -20.20 10.98 -28.75
CA ILE A 6 -20.29 11.11 -27.29
C ILE A 6 -19.93 9.79 -26.61
N PHE A 7 -20.43 8.66 -27.13
CA PHE A 7 -20.13 7.35 -26.56
C PHE A 7 -18.64 7.00 -26.68
N LEU A 8 -18.01 7.35 -27.80
CA LEU A 8 -16.58 7.14 -28.03
C LEU A 8 -15.72 8.04 -27.12
N PHE A 9 -16.15 9.27 -26.84
CA PHE A 9 -15.46 10.17 -25.92
C PHE A 9 -15.48 9.67 -24.48
N ILE A 10 -16.64 9.18 -24.00
CA ILE A 10 -16.78 8.58 -22.66
C ILE A 10 -15.88 7.35 -22.51
N LEU A 11 -15.82 6.51 -23.55
CA LEU A 11 -14.98 5.31 -23.56
C LEU A 11 -13.48 5.65 -23.50
N ILE A 12 -13.08 6.74 -24.15
CA ILE A 12 -11.69 7.24 -24.11
C ILE A 12 -11.35 7.85 -22.74
N SER A 13 -12.28 8.57 -22.11
CA SER A 13 -12.07 9.13 -20.77
C SER A 13 -11.89 8.04 -19.71
N LEU A 14 -12.61 6.92 -19.84
CA LEU A 14 -12.48 5.76 -18.95
C LEU A 14 -11.15 5.01 -19.16
N ALA A 15 -10.60 5.01 -20.37
CA ALA A 15 -9.31 4.40 -20.66
C ALA A 15 -8.13 5.21 -20.08
N LEU A 16 -8.28 6.53 -19.90
CA LEU A 16 -7.24 7.39 -19.34
C LEU A 16 -7.06 7.24 -17.82
N THR A 17 -8.07 6.78 -17.06
CA THR A 17 -7.94 6.60 -15.61
C THR A 17 -7.19 5.32 -15.22
N ALA A 18 -7.00 4.38 -16.15
CA ALA A 18 -6.22 3.17 -15.93
C ALA A 18 -4.70 3.38 -16.11
N CYS A 19 -4.30 4.54 -16.65
CA CYS A 19 -2.91 4.93 -16.84
C CYS A 19 -2.57 6.17 -15.98
N GLY A 20 -3.20 6.28 -14.81
CA GLY A 20 -2.64 7.09 -13.74
C GLY A 20 -1.58 6.25 -13.05
N ALA A 21 -0.34 6.72 -13.01
CA ALA A 21 0.64 6.26 -12.03
C ALA A 21 0.09 6.62 -10.64
N GLY A 22 -0.83 5.80 -10.14
CA GLY A 22 -1.19 5.80 -8.74
C GLY A 22 0.00 5.26 -7.96
N ASP A 23 0.20 5.76 -6.74
CA ASP A 23 1.12 5.15 -5.78
C ASP A 23 0.97 3.63 -5.87
N SER A 24 2.09 2.96 -6.11
CA SER A 24 2.04 1.54 -6.34
C SER A 24 1.51 0.84 -5.09
N GLY A 25 0.84 -0.29 -5.31
CA GLY A 25 0.34 -1.10 -4.20
C GLY A 25 1.45 -1.47 -3.21
N ALA A 26 2.70 -1.58 -3.68
CA ALA A 26 3.85 -1.88 -2.82
C ALA A 26 4.14 -0.76 -1.81
N SER A 27 4.27 0.50 -2.27
CA SER A 27 4.51 1.64 -1.37
C SER A 27 3.42 1.76 -0.31
N GLN A 28 2.15 1.64 -0.73
CA GLN A 28 1.01 1.72 0.18
C GLN A 28 0.98 0.57 1.18
N THR A 29 1.33 -0.65 0.76
CA THR A 29 1.35 -1.83 1.65
C THR A 29 2.45 -1.68 2.71
N VAL A 30 3.65 -1.26 2.31
CA VAL A 30 4.77 -1.06 3.26
C VAL A 30 4.46 0.09 4.22
N GLU A 31 3.92 1.20 3.72
CA GLU A 31 3.50 2.33 4.55
C GLU A 31 2.40 1.93 5.54
N GLY A 32 1.41 1.14 5.09
CA GLY A 32 0.36 0.58 5.92
C GLY A 32 0.91 -0.35 7.01
N TYR A 33 1.86 -1.21 6.65
CA TYR A 33 2.52 -2.13 7.58
C TYR A 33 3.27 -1.38 8.69
N ILE A 34 4.14 -0.41 8.35
CA ILE A 34 4.86 0.37 9.37
C ILE A 34 3.93 1.26 10.20
N THR A 35 2.86 1.79 9.58
CA THR A 35 1.82 2.56 10.28
C THR A 35 1.11 1.71 11.31
N ALA A 36 0.76 0.47 10.96
CA ALA A 36 0.13 -0.48 11.86
C ALA A 36 1.03 -0.84 13.06
N ILE A 37 2.34 -0.96 12.86
CA ILE A 37 3.31 -1.12 13.97
C ILE A 37 3.25 0.09 14.90
N GLY A 38 3.31 1.30 14.34
CA GLY A 38 3.31 2.55 15.12
C GLY A 38 2.03 2.75 15.93
N SER A 39 0.88 2.34 15.40
CA SER A 39 -0.42 2.43 16.08
C SER A 39 -0.76 1.20 16.93
N LYS A 40 0.07 0.16 16.91
CA LYS A 40 -0.20 -1.17 17.48
C LYS A 40 -1.51 -1.79 16.96
N ASP A 41 -1.81 -1.57 15.68
CA ASP A 41 -2.99 -2.10 15.00
C ASP A 41 -2.70 -3.50 14.43
N GLU A 42 -3.05 -4.53 15.20
CA GLU A 42 -2.90 -5.93 14.81
C GLU A 42 -3.61 -6.28 13.49
N ALA A 43 -4.84 -5.78 13.31
CA ALA A 43 -5.64 -6.08 12.13
C ALA A 43 -5.03 -5.42 10.88
N GLY A 44 -4.59 -4.17 11.00
CA GLY A 44 -3.85 -3.46 9.95
C GLY A 44 -2.53 -4.15 9.62
N LEU A 45 -1.82 -4.65 10.63
CA LEU A 45 -0.53 -5.33 10.46
C LEU A 45 -0.69 -6.62 9.67
N LEU A 46 -1.66 -7.47 10.05
CA LEU A 46 -1.97 -8.72 9.36
C LEU A 46 -2.49 -8.47 7.94
N SER A 47 -3.34 -7.46 7.75
CA SER A 47 -3.89 -7.13 6.42
C SER A 47 -2.83 -6.66 5.41
N ASN A 48 -1.69 -6.18 5.89
CA ASN A 48 -0.55 -5.77 5.07
C ASN A 48 0.61 -6.80 5.08
N SER A 49 0.38 -7.98 5.65
CA SER A 49 1.36 -9.07 5.71
C SER A 49 1.00 -10.20 4.75
N CYS A 50 2.00 -10.90 4.24
CA CYS A 50 1.78 -12.18 3.59
C CYS A 50 1.41 -13.24 4.64
N ALA A 51 0.54 -14.19 4.30
CA ALA A 51 0.09 -15.25 5.20
C ALA A 51 1.24 -16.00 5.91
N ASP A 52 2.32 -16.27 5.17
CA ASP A 52 3.50 -16.98 5.70
C ASP A 52 4.31 -16.15 6.72
N TYR A 53 4.05 -14.84 6.84
CA TYR A 53 4.77 -13.91 7.71
C TYR A 53 3.90 -13.37 8.86
N GLU A 54 2.62 -13.76 8.94
CA GLU A 54 1.68 -13.25 9.94
C GLU A 54 2.15 -13.52 11.38
N ASP A 55 2.66 -14.73 11.66
CA ASP A 55 3.17 -15.10 12.99
C ASP A 55 4.37 -14.23 13.42
N ASP A 56 5.28 -13.94 12.49
CA ASP A 56 6.45 -13.09 12.74
C ASP A 56 6.04 -11.63 12.95
N ALA A 57 5.03 -11.15 12.22
CA ALA A 57 4.48 -9.82 12.39
C ALA A 57 3.82 -9.65 13.77
N LEU A 58 3.06 -10.64 14.24
CA LEU A 58 2.47 -10.64 15.57
C LEU A 58 3.55 -10.68 16.67
N LEU A 59 4.59 -11.50 16.49
CA LEU A 59 5.72 -11.54 17.42
C LEU A 59 6.41 -10.18 17.55
N LEU A 60 6.58 -9.45 16.43
CA LEU A 60 7.09 -8.10 16.44
C LEU A 60 6.19 -7.17 17.26
N LEU A 61 4.88 -7.19 17.02
CA LEU A 61 3.92 -6.34 17.74
C LEU A 61 3.96 -6.59 19.25
N ASP A 62 3.99 -7.86 19.65
CA ASP A 62 4.09 -8.28 21.05
C ASP A 62 5.40 -7.81 21.71
N SER A 63 6.51 -7.84 20.97
CA SER A 63 7.80 -7.34 21.46
C SER A 63 7.77 -5.85 21.83
N LEU A 64 6.82 -5.10 21.24
CA LEU A 64 6.63 -3.67 21.44
C LEU A 64 5.53 -3.35 22.46
N ALA A 65 4.89 -4.36 23.07
CA ALA A 65 3.72 -4.18 23.93
C ALA A 65 3.94 -3.17 25.06
N LEU A 66 5.14 -3.14 25.65
CA LEU A 66 5.47 -2.33 26.84
C LEU A 66 6.18 -1.01 26.54
N VAL A 67 6.41 -0.67 25.28
CA VAL A 67 7.08 0.59 24.89
C VAL A 67 6.15 1.48 24.09
N GLU A 68 6.41 2.78 24.15
CA GLU A 68 5.77 3.74 23.25
C GLU A 68 6.46 3.69 21.89
N VAL A 69 5.67 3.63 20.82
CA VAL A 69 6.14 3.60 19.44
C VAL A 69 5.42 4.71 18.70
N SER A 70 6.17 5.44 17.87
CA SER A 70 5.61 6.51 17.05
C SER A 70 6.39 6.60 15.75
N LEU A 71 5.68 6.89 14.66
CA LEU A 71 6.28 7.32 13.41
C LEU A 71 6.50 8.82 13.43
N ALA A 72 7.51 9.28 12.70
CA ALA A 72 7.70 10.71 12.47
C ALA A 72 6.57 11.26 11.58
N ASP A 73 6.26 12.55 11.73
CA ASP A 73 5.25 13.20 10.90
C ASP A 73 5.65 13.17 9.41
N GLY A 74 4.68 12.83 8.55
CA GLY A 74 4.86 12.86 7.10
C GLY A 74 5.72 11.72 6.53
N VAL A 75 5.76 10.57 7.19
CA VAL A 75 6.30 9.34 6.59
C VAL A 75 5.54 9.03 5.31
N ALA A 76 6.28 8.83 4.22
CA ALA A 76 5.75 8.44 2.93
C ALA A 76 6.74 7.44 2.29
N CYS A 77 6.25 6.29 1.86
CA CYS A 77 7.04 5.25 1.21
C CYS A 77 7.09 5.44 -0.31
N GLN A 78 8.24 5.19 -0.94
CA GLN A 78 8.44 5.36 -2.38
C GLN A 78 9.12 4.12 -2.96
N GLU A 79 8.68 3.66 -4.13
CA GLU A 79 9.41 2.61 -4.85
C GLU A 79 10.83 3.07 -5.18
N VAL A 80 11.81 2.23 -4.84
CA VAL A 80 13.23 2.46 -5.16
C VAL A 80 13.74 1.60 -6.31
N GLY A 81 12.94 0.60 -6.75
CA GLY A 81 13.30 -0.23 -7.89
C GLY A 81 12.50 -1.53 -7.96
N THR A 82 13.03 -2.47 -8.73
CA THR A 82 12.47 -3.82 -8.87
C THR A 82 13.60 -4.85 -8.82
N ASP A 83 13.32 -6.01 -8.23
CA ASP A 83 14.16 -7.20 -8.28
C ASP A 83 13.32 -8.39 -8.73
N GLY A 84 13.47 -8.76 -10.01
CA GLY A 84 12.61 -9.74 -10.66
C GLY A 84 11.13 -9.34 -10.60
N ASP A 85 10.32 -10.17 -9.95
CA ASP A 85 8.87 -9.93 -9.76
C ASP A 85 8.56 -9.10 -8.49
N THR A 86 9.58 -8.66 -7.76
CA THR A 86 9.43 -7.91 -6.50
C THR A 86 9.61 -6.41 -6.76
N THR A 87 8.68 -5.60 -6.28
CA THR A 87 8.87 -4.15 -6.16
C THR A 87 9.60 -3.84 -4.86
N LEU A 88 10.65 -3.04 -4.95
CA LEU A 88 11.40 -2.53 -3.81
C LEU A 88 10.86 -1.16 -3.41
N VAL A 89 10.65 -0.97 -2.11
CA VAL A 89 10.16 0.26 -1.48
C VAL A 89 11.16 0.69 -0.43
#